data_AF-A0A538B7Z5-F1
#
_entry.id   AF-A0A538B7Z5-F1
#
_cell.length_a   1.000
_cell.length_b   1.000
_cell.length_c   1.000
_cell.angle_alpha   90.00
_cell.angle_beta   90.00
_cell.angle_gamma   90.00
#
_symmetry.space_group_name_H-M   'P 1'
#
loop_
_entity.id
_entity.type
_entity.pdbx_description
1 polymer ?
#
loop_
_entity_poly.entity_id
_entity_poly.type
_entity_poly.pdbx_seq_one_letter_code
_entity_poly.pdbx_strand_id
1 'polypeptide(L)'
;MEEGFPAAEEPEPYELSPQERHDVEADLEDLGKMHDVFSPQGVKGVVIACQDCGQNHFYEWDLLQDNLEHMLDTGEPRMHEPAFNIHEDEYIQWDYGKGYVDALADAGLQQGRTIEITQCPWCETPFDTGYQYCPRCGRQLGAIRLYQELLDRGIEDREARAMLVRAGYEPF
;
A
#
# COMPACT_ATOMS: atom_id res chain seq x y z
N MET A 1 -57.16 -2.77 25.67
CA MET A 1 -56.74 -3.51 24.47
C MET A 1 -55.36 -2.98 24.16
N GLU A 2 -54.33 -3.68 24.60
CA GLU A 2 -52.94 -3.39 24.25
C GLU A 2 -52.74 -3.88 22.82
N GLU A 3 -52.57 -2.97 21.88
CA GLU A 3 -52.15 -3.32 20.52
C GLU A 3 -50.64 -3.56 20.56
N GLY A 4 -50.25 -4.82 20.45
CA GLY A 4 -48.86 -5.24 20.39
C GLY A 4 -48.22 -4.69 19.13
N PHE A 5 -47.12 -3.96 19.29
CA PHE A 5 -46.23 -3.60 18.18
C PHE A 5 -45.76 -4.89 17.51
N PRO A 6 -45.86 -5.03 16.17
CA PRO A 6 -45.28 -6.18 15.49
C PRO A 6 -43.78 -6.19 15.75
N ALA A 7 -43.25 -7.35 16.16
CA ALA A 7 -41.82 -7.55 16.30
C ALA A 7 -41.16 -7.22 14.96
N ALA A 8 -40.13 -6.38 14.99
CA ALA A 8 -39.32 -6.13 13.81
C ALA A 8 -38.72 -7.48 13.37
N GLU A 9 -39.00 -7.90 12.13
CA GLU A 9 -38.33 -9.04 11.53
C GLU A 9 -36.83 -8.74 11.55
N GLU A 10 -36.04 -9.58 12.23
CA GLU A 10 -34.58 -9.50 12.16
C GLU A 10 -34.19 -9.71 10.69
N PRO A 11 -33.37 -8.83 10.09
CA PRO A 11 -32.97 -8.99 8.70
C PRO A 11 -32.29 -10.36 8.53
N GLU A 12 -32.75 -11.15 7.57
CA GLU A 12 -32.12 -12.43 7.21
C GLU A 12 -30.64 -12.18 6.87
N PRO A 13 -29.71 -13.04 7.32
CA PRO A 13 -28.29 -12.88 7.06
C PRO A 13 -28.03 -12.75 5.55
N TYR A 14 -27.44 -11.63 5.12
CA TYR A 14 -27.05 -11.47 3.74
C TYR A 14 -25.83 -12.35 3.45
N GLU A 15 -26.00 -13.45 2.72
CA GLU A 15 -24.86 -14.21 2.23
C GLU A 15 -24.35 -13.59 0.92
N LEU A 16 -23.06 -13.19 0.90
CA LEU A 16 -22.41 -12.72 -0.33
C LEU A 16 -22.51 -13.78 -1.42
N SER A 17 -22.94 -13.39 -2.61
CA SER A 17 -22.81 -14.23 -3.78
C SER A 17 -21.32 -14.49 -4.10
N PRO A 18 -21.01 -15.55 -4.89
CA PRO A 18 -19.62 -15.82 -5.28
C PRO A 18 -18.93 -14.64 -6.00
N GLN A 19 -19.69 -13.84 -6.75
CA GLN A 19 -19.14 -12.66 -7.42
C GLN A 19 -18.84 -11.55 -6.42
N GLU A 20 -19.77 -11.24 -5.51
CA GLU A 20 -19.55 -10.19 -4.51
C GLU A 20 -18.39 -10.55 -3.59
N ARG A 21 -18.29 -11.81 -3.16
CA ARG A 21 -17.13 -12.30 -2.41
C ARG A 21 -15.82 -12.04 -3.17
N HIS A 22 -15.79 -12.38 -4.46
CA HIS A 22 -14.61 -12.15 -5.30
C HIS A 22 -14.26 -10.66 -5.41
N ASP A 23 -15.26 -9.79 -5.57
CA ASP A 23 -15.07 -8.35 -5.67
C ASP A 23 -14.48 -7.79 -4.35
N VAL A 24 -14.96 -8.26 -3.19
CA VAL A 24 -14.42 -7.87 -1.88
C VAL A 24 -12.99 -8.37 -1.67
N GLU A 25 -12.69 -9.60 -2.08
CA GLU A 25 -11.33 -10.15 -2.05
C GLU A 25 -10.37 -9.33 -2.93
N ALA A 26 -10.81 -8.90 -4.10
CA ALA A 26 -10.04 -8.04 -4.99
C ALA A 26 -9.79 -6.65 -4.37
N ASP A 27 -10.81 -6.07 -3.72
CA ASP A 27 -10.65 -4.78 -3.02
C ASP A 27 -9.68 -4.90 -1.83
N LEU A 28 -9.67 -6.02 -1.10
CA LEU A 28 -8.65 -6.30 -0.07
C LEU A 28 -7.24 -6.37 -0.65
N GLU A 29 -7.08 -7.04 -1.79
CA GLU A 29 -5.79 -7.13 -2.47
C GLU A 29 -5.29 -5.73 -2.89
N ASP A 30 -6.17 -4.93 -3.48
CA ASP A 30 -5.84 -3.56 -3.90
C ASP A 30 -5.54 -2.64 -2.72
N LEU A 31 -6.30 -2.78 -1.62
CA LEU A 31 -6.03 -2.07 -0.37
C LEU A 31 -4.63 -2.38 0.15
N GLY A 32 -4.23 -3.65 0.16
CA GLY A 32 -2.89 -4.07 0.58
C GLY A 32 -1.78 -3.46 -0.28
N LYS A 33 -1.93 -3.50 -1.62
CA LYS A 33 -0.98 -2.86 -2.54
C LYS A 33 -0.87 -1.36 -2.31
N MET A 34 -2.00 -0.68 -2.11
CA MET A 34 -2.03 0.75 -1.83
C MET A 34 -1.38 1.07 -0.49
N HIS A 35 -1.67 0.30 0.56
CA HIS A 35 -1.04 0.44 1.87
C HIS A 35 0.49 0.36 1.74
N ASP A 36 1.01 -0.68 1.10
CA ASP A 36 2.46 -0.88 0.92
C ASP A 36 3.11 0.30 0.20
N VAL A 37 2.40 0.89 -0.77
CA VAL A 37 2.90 2.03 -1.55
C VAL A 37 2.86 3.34 -0.79
N PHE A 38 1.74 3.64 -0.13
CA PHE A 38 1.43 4.99 0.36
C PHE A 38 1.66 5.16 1.86
N SER A 39 1.55 4.10 2.67
CA SER A 39 1.80 4.16 4.13
C SER A 39 3.22 4.65 4.46
N PRO A 40 4.31 4.20 3.78
CA PRO A 40 5.66 4.74 4.01
C PRO A 40 5.83 6.23 3.69
N GLN A 41 4.91 6.80 2.91
CA GLN A 41 4.90 8.21 2.52
C GLN A 41 4.09 9.08 3.51
N GLY A 42 3.50 8.48 4.54
CA GLY A 42 2.73 9.16 5.58
C GLY A 42 1.23 9.25 5.31
N VAL A 43 0.72 8.60 4.26
CA VAL A 43 -0.72 8.52 3.99
C VAL A 43 -1.37 7.60 5.02
N LYS A 44 -2.46 8.04 5.65
CA LYS A 44 -3.15 7.32 6.73
C LYS A 44 -4.22 6.35 6.26
N GLY A 45 -4.67 6.49 5.02
CA GLY A 45 -5.76 5.69 4.50
C GLY A 45 -6.29 6.19 3.16
N VAL A 46 -7.52 5.79 2.85
CA VAL A 46 -8.19 6.12 1.58
C VAL A 46 -9.43 6.98 1.78
N VAL A 47 -9.76 7.71 0.72
CA VAL A 47 -11.03 8.41 0.56
C VAL A 47 -11.83 7.71 -0.53
N ILE A 48 -13.05 7.30 -0.21
CA ILE A 48 -13.99 6.71 -1.16
C ILE A 48 -15.12 7.71 -1.40
N ALA A 49 -15.26 8.16 -2.65
CA ALA A 49 -16.37 9.00 -3.07
C ALA A 49 -17.61 8.13 -3.29
N CYS A 50 -18.49 8.06 -2.29
CA CYS A 50 -19.69 7.24 -2.38
C CYS A 50 -20.74 7.92 -3.27
N GLN A 51 -21.13 7.26 -4.35
CA GLN A 51 -22.11 7.77 -5.31
C GLN A 51 -23.54 7.80 -4.73
N ASP A 52 -23.85 6.91 -3.79
CA ASP A 52 -25.20 6.79 -3.22
C ASP A 52 -25.52 7.89 -2.22
N CYS A 53 -24.58 8.21 -1.33
CA CYS A 53 -24.75 9.29 -0.36
C CYS A 53 -24.22 10.65 -0.87
N GLY A 54 -23.40 10.64 -1.93
CA GLY A 54 -22.78 11.82 -2.52
C GLY A 54 -21.73 12.48 -1.63
N GLN A 55 -21.14 11.74 -0.67
CA GLN A 55 -20.14 12.23 0.27
C GLN A 55 -18.84 11.42 0.20
N ASN A 56 -17.74 12.03 0.66
CA ASN A 56 -16.45 11.38 0.79
C ASN A 56 -16.36 10.64 2.13
N HIS A 57 -16.04 9.35 2.06
CA HIS A 57 -15.84 8.49 3.22
C HIS A 57 -14.34 8.27 3.43
N PHE A 58 -13.85 8.62 4.61
CA PHE A 58 -12.43 8.51 4.97
C PHE A 58 -12.23 7.27 5.82
N TYR A 59 -11.40 6.35 5.33
CA TYR A 59 -11.06 5.14 6.05
C TYR A 59 -9.56 5.11 6.29
N GLU A 60 -9.14 4.91 7.54
CA GLU A 60 -7.78 4.48 7.83
C GLU A 60 -7.53 3.07 7.29
N TRP A 61 -6.27 2.72 7.03
CA TRP A 61 -5.90 1.44 6.43
C TRP A 61 -6.49 0.24 7.18
N ASP A 62 -6.20 0.14 8.48
CA ASP A 62 -6.66 -0.96 9.33
C ASP A 62 -8.20 -0.99 9.43
N LEU A 63 -8.83 0.19 9.45
CA LEU A 63 -10.28 0.30 9.55
C LEU A 63 -10.99 -0.23 8.30
N LEU A 64 -10.47 0.08 7.11
CA LEU A 64 -11.06 -0.45 5.87
C LEU A 64 -10.78 -1.94 5.73
N GLN A 65 -9.58 -2.39 6.10
CA GLN A 65 -9.23 -3.80 6.08
C GLN A 65 -10.17 -4.62 6.97
N ASP A 66 -10.34 -4.21 8.24
CA ASP A 66 -11.25 -4.86 9.19
C ASP A 66 -12.69 -4.90 8.66
N ASN A 67 -13.12 -3.84 7.96
CA ASN A 67 -14.46 -3.77 7.37
C ASN A 67 -14.65 -4.77 6.22
N LEU A 68 -13.70 -4.84 5.30
CA LEU A 68 -13.75 -5.77 4.17
C LEU A 68 -13.65 -7.23 4.65
N GLU A 69 -12.76 -7.53 5.61
CA GLU A 69 -12.66 -8.85 6.23
C GLU A 69 -13.96 -9.23 6.95
N HIS A 70 -14.56 -8.29 7.68
CA HIS A 70 -15.86 -8.52 8.32
C HIS A 70 -16.99 -8.77 7.30
N MET A 71 -16.97 -8.06 6.18
CA MET A 71 -17.93 -8.24 5.10
C MET A 71 -17.79 -9.64 4.47
N LEU A 72 -16.58 -10.18 4.35
CA LEU A 72 -16.37 -11.56 3.89
C LEU A 72 -16.92 -12.61 4.85
N ASP A 73 -16.92 -12.33 6.15
CA ASP A 73 -17.40 -13.23 7.19
C ASP A 73 -18.92 -13.16 7.40
N THR A 74 -19.48 -11.95 7.36
CA THR A 74 -20.87 -11.69 7.78
C THR A 74 -21.79 -11.25 6.65
N GLY A 75 -21.22 -10.85 5.51
CA GLY A 75 -21.94 -10.24 4.39
C GLY A 75 -22.41 -8.82 4.63
N GLU A 76 -22.17 -8.24 5.80
CA GLU A 76 -22.57 -6.87 6.13
C GLU A 76 -21.36 -5.97 6.37
N PRO A 77 -21.36 -4.74 5.83
CA PRO A 77 -20.34 -3.75 6.15
C PRO A 77 -20.51 -3.27 7.60
N ARG A 78 -19.40 -3.08 8.31
CA ARG A 78 -19.42 -2.47 9.64
C ARG A 78 -19.64 -0.98 9.54
N MET A 79 -20.63 -0.49 10.29
CA MET A 79 -20.72 0.94 10.56
C MET A 79 -19.58 1.35 11.50
N HIS A 80 -18.82 2.34 11.05
CA HIS A 80 -17.86 3.06 11.87
C HIS A 80 -18.38 4.47 12.17
N GLU A 81 -17.89 5.09 13.23
CA GLU A 81 -18.11 6.51 13.45
C GLU A 81 -17.21 7.34 12.51
N PRO A 82 -17.68 8.49 12.01
CA PRO A 82 -16.84 9.38 11.21
C PRO A 82 -15.60 9.83 12.00
N ALA A 83 -14.45 9.87 11.34
CA ALA A 83 -13.23 10.36 11.96
C ALA A 83 -13.36 11.84 12.37
N PHE A 84 -12.87 12.17 13.57
CA PHE A 84 -12.91 13.53 14.10
C PHE A 84 -11.74 14.35 13.55
N ASN A 85 -12.03 15.56 13.03
CA ASN A 85 -11.01 16.49 12.52
C ASN A 85 -10.13 15.90 11.40
N ILE A 86 -10.78 15.41 10.34
CA ILE A 86 -10.12 14.85 9.15
C ILE A 86 -9.32 15.95 8.43
N HIS A 87 -8.06 15.63 8.12
CA HIS A 87 -7.22 16.39 7.21
C HIS A 87 -7.19 15.64 5.87
N GLU A 88 -7.87 16.18 4.84
CA GLU A 88 -8.07 15.47 3.57
C GLU A 88 -6.76 15.13 2.84
N ASP A 89 -5.71 15.93 3.06
CA ASP A 89 -4.37 15.75 2.50
C ASP A 89 -3.59 14.58 3.12
N GLU A 90 -4.09 13.99 4.21
CA GLU A 90 -3.51 12.79 4.83
C GLU A 90 -4.06 11.48 4.22
N TYR A 91 -5.01 11.56 3.28
CA TYR A 91 -5.66 10.41 2.66
C TYR A 91 -5.55 10.47 1.13
N ILE A 92 -5.65 9.31 0.49
CA ILE A 92 -5.60 9.20 -0.98
C ILE A 92 -6.93 8.75 -1.56
N GLN A 93 -7.31 9.31 -2.72
CA GLN A 93 -8.53 8.87 -3.41
C GLN A 93 -8.38 7.42 -3.88
N TRP A 94 -9.37 6.59 -3.57
CA TRP A 94 -9.38 5.15 -3.88
C TRP A 94 -9.08 4.86 -5.35
N ASP A 95 -9.84 5.47 -6.27
CA ASP A 95 -9.67 5.24 -7.71
C ASP A 95 -8.29 5.65 -8.22
N TYR A 96 -7.75 6.75 -7.67
CA TYR A 96 -6.39 7.18 -8.00
C TYR A 96 -5.35 6.19 -7.48
N GLY A 97 -5.50 5.74 -6.23
CA GLY A 97 -4.61 4.76 -5.62
C GLY A 97 -4.59 3.45 -6.40
N LYS A 98 -5.76 2.92 -6.78
CA LYS A 98 -5.88 1.72 -7.63
C LYS A 98 -5.18 1.89 -8.96
N GLY A 99 -5.45 2.99 -9.68
CA GLY A 99 -4.78 3.26 -10.95
C GLY A 99 -3.27 3.45 -10.83
N TYR A 100 -2.79 4.00 -9.71
CA TYR A 100 -1.36 4.16 -9.45
C TYR A 100 -0.67 2.81 -9.24
N VAL A 101 -1.23 1.93 -8.39
CA VAL A 101 -0.64 0.61 -8.12
C VAL A 101 -0.71 -0.32 -9.34
N ASP A 102 -1.78 -0.22 -10.13
CA ASP A 102 -1.94 -0.91 -11.41
C ASP A 102 -0.84 -0.48 -12.40
N ALA A 103 -0.62 0.83 -12.57
CA ALA A 103 0.44 1.35 -13.42
C ALA A 103 1.85 0.92 -12.96
N LEU A 104 2.09 0.85 -11.64
CA LEU A 104 3.35 0.32 -11.10
C LEU A 104 3.53 -1.17 -11.43
N ALA A 105 2.46 -1.97 -11.33
CA ALA A 105 2.49 -3.38 -11.67
C ALA A 105 2.80 -3.58 -13.16
N ASP A 106 2.10 -2.86 -14.05
CA ASP A 106 2.32 -2.89 -15.50
C ASP A 106 3.74 -2.45 -15.90
N ALA A 107 4.32 -1.48 -15.18
CA ALA A 107 5.69 -1.04 -15.38
C ALA A 107 6.75 -1.98 -14.78
N GLY A 108 6.34 -3.03 -14.05
CA GLY A 108 7.26 -3.95 -13.36
C GLY A 108 8.00 -3.29 -12.18
N LEU A 109 7.37 -2.32 -11.52
CA LEU A 109 7.89 -1.52 -10.40
C LEU A 109 7.20 -1.87 -9.07
N GLN A 110 6.70 -3.10 -8.93
CA GLN A 110 6.01 -3.55 -7.71
C GLN A 110 6.90 -3.35 -6.47
N GLN A 111 6.30 -2.77 -5.42
CA GLN A 111 6.97 -2.62 -4.13
C GLN A 111 7.17 -3.99 -3.46
N GLY A 112 8.18 -4.06 -2.58
CA GLY A 112 8.56 -5.28 -1.85
C GLY A 112 9.93 -5.83 -2.22
N ARG A 113 10.49 -5.44 -3.39
CA ARG A 113 11.87 -5.79 -3.74
C ARG A 113 12.86 -4.79 -3.12
N THR A 114 13.12 -4.98 -1.83
CA THR A 114 14.11 -4.20 -1.11
C THR A 114 15.48 -4.84 -1.25
N ILE A 115 16.41 -4.16 -1.91
CA ILE A 115 17.82 -4.52 -1.82
C ILE A 115 18.34 -4.10 -0.45
N GLU A 116 18.45 -5.08 0.44
CA GLU A 116 19.04 -4.90 1.75
C GLU A 116 20.56 -4.77 1.66
N ILE A 117 21.09 -3.75 2.33
CA ILE A 117 22.52 -3.53 2.46
C ILE A 117 22.79 -3.48 3.95
N THR A 118 23.67 -4.34 4.42
CA THR A 118 24.07 -4.44 5.84
C THR A 118 25.50 -3.99 6.08
N GLN A 119 26.22 -3.61 5.02
CA GLN A 119 27.60 -3.14 5.09
C GLN A 119 27.90 -2.10 3.99
N CYS A 120 28.61 -1.03 4.35
CA CYS A 120 29.03 -0.01 3.40
C CYS A 120 30.12 -0.56 2.46
N PRO A 121 29.96 -0.54 1.13
CA PRO A 121 30.98 -1.05 0.21
C PRO A 121 32.23 -0.15 0.11
N TRP A 122 32.16 1.08 0.64
CA TRP A 122 33.28 2.03 0.58
C TRP A 122 34.10 2.12 1.87
N CYS A 123 33.45 2.03 3.03
CA CYS A 123 34.14 2.13 4.33
C CYS A 123 33.92 0.91 5.23
N GLU A 124 33.30 -0.12 4.68
CA GLU A 124 33.11 -1.46 5.28
C GLU A 124 32.36 -1.45 6.61
N THR A 125 31.71 -0.34 6.94
CA THR A 125 30.99 -0.21 8.21
C THR A 125 29.69 -1.01 8.15
N PRO A 126 29.48 -1.95 9.08
CA PRO A 126 28.22 -2.67 9.18
C PRO A 126 27.12 -1.77 9.77
N PHE A 127 25.88 -2.02 9.39
CA PHE A 127 24.68 -1.33 9.90
C PHE A 127 23.43 -2.19 9.67
N ASP A 128 22.37 -1.88 10.43
CA ASP A 128 21.05 -2.51 10.26
C ASP A 128 20.39 -2.10 8.93
N THR A 129 19.35 -2.80 8.50
CA THR A 129 18.66 -2.50 7.25
C THR A 129 17.91 -1.15 7.32
N GLY A 130 17.48 -0.62 6.17
CA GLY A 130 16.69 0.62 6.10
C GLY A 130 17.48 1.94 6.03
N TYR A 131 18.78 1.95 6.30
CA TYR A 131 19.60 3.16 6.14
C TYR A 131 19.66 3.61 4.67
N GLN A 132 19.41 4.89 4.40
CA GLN A 132 19.55 5.48 3.05
C GLN A 132 20.98 5.94 2.76
N TYR A 133 21.77 6.16 3.81
CA TYR A 133 23.16 6.62 3.76
C TYR A 133 24.00 5.79 4.73
N CYS A 134 25.29 5.62 4.45
CA CYS A 134 26.18 4.97 5.40
C CYS A 134 26.32 5.85 6.68
N PRO A 135 26.07 5.30 7.89
CA PRO A 135 26.13 6.08 9.13
C PRO A 135 27.54 6.56 9.51
N ARG A 136 28.60 6.01 8.89
CA ARG A 136 29.99 6.44 9.15
C ARG A 136 30.52 7.42 8.11
N CYS A 137 30.39 7.11 6.82
CA CYS A 137 30.99 7.92 5.76
C CYS A 137 30.01 8.84 5.03
N GLY A 138 28.71 8.76 5.32
CA GLY A 138 27.67 9.63 4.76
C GLY A 138 27.34 9.38 3.29
N ARG A 139 27.97 8.39 2.62
CA ARG A 139 27.67 8.08 1.22
C ARG A 139 26.26 7.52 1.06
N GLN A 140 25.57 7.99 0.01
CA GLN A 140 24.29 7.47 -0.45
C GLN A 140 24.38 5.97 -0.77
N LEU A 141 23.47 5.16 -0.23
CA LEU A 141 23.41 3.72 -0.50
C LEU A 141 22.52 3.38 -1.72
N GLY A 142 21.75 4.35 -2.23
CA GLY A 142 20.82 4.15 -3.35
C GLY A 142 21.50 3.63 -4.62
N ALA A 143 22.70 4.13 -4.93
CA ALA A 143 23.44 3.67 -6.09
C ALA A 143 23.85 2.18 -6.00
N ILE A 144 24.09 1.66 -4.79
CA ILE A 144 24.42 0.24 -4.58
C ILE A 144 23.16 -0.62 -4.72
N ARG A 145 22.01 -0.12 -4.28
CA ARG A 145 20.72 -0.79 -4.51
C ARG A 145 20.43 -0.90 -6.00
N LEU A 146 20.62 0.18 -6.75
CA LEU A 146 20.47 0.19 -8.20
C LEU A 146 21.46 -0.77 -8.88
N TYR A 147 22.72 -0.80 -8.43
CA TYR A 147 23.71 -1.73 -8.95
C TYR A 147 23.30 -3.20 -8.75
N GLN A 148 22.90 -3.58 -7.53
CA GLN A 148 22.44 -4.94 -7.26
C GLN A 148 21.19 -5.29 -8.07
N GLU A 149 20.26 -4.34 -8.21
CA GLU A 149 19.05 -4.52 -9.03
C GLU A 149 19.39 -4.83 -10.49
N LEU A 150 20.37 -4.13 -11.07
CA LEU A 150 20.82 -4.38 -12.44
C LEU A 150 21.43 -5.78 -12.57
N LEU A 151 22.28 -6.20 -11.63
CA LEU A 151 22.88 -7.53 -11.62
C LEU A 151 21.82 -8.64 -11.54
N ASP A 152 20.85 -8.49 -10.65
CA ASP A 152 19.79 -9.47 -10.44
C ASP A 152 18.85 -9.56 -11.65
N ARG A 153 18.73 -8.49 -12.45
CA ARG A 153 18.05 -8.49 -13.75
C ARG A 153 18.89 -9.06 -14.89
N GLY A 154 20.09 -9.58 -14.59
CA GLY A 154 20.97 -10.23 -15.55
C GLY A 154 21.85 -9.26 -16.36
N ILE A 155 21.95 -7.99 -15.96
CA ILE A 155 22.89 -7.06 -16.57
C ILE A 155 24.30 -7.41 -16.08
N GLU A 156 25.23 -7.54 -17.02
CA GLU A 156 26.62 -7.83 -16.72
C GLU A 156 27.25 -6.73 -15.85
N ASP A 157 28.12 -7.10 -14.90
CA ASP A 157 28.76 -6.19 -13.94
C ASP A 157 29.36 -4.94 -14.61
N ARG A 158 30.12 -5.17 -15.69
CA ARG A 158 30.78 -4.10 -16.43
C ARG A 158 29.77 -3.13 -17.05
N GLU A 159 28.65 -3.65 -17.54
CA GLU A 159 27.60 -2.84 -18.16
C GLU A 159 26.83 -2.05 -17.08
N ALA A 160 26.45 -2.70 -15.97
CA ALA A 160 25.78 -2.06 -14.85
C ALA A 160 26.59 -0.88 -14.29
N ARG A 161 27.90 -1.07 -14.05
CA ARG A 161 28.81 0.01 -13.63
C ARG A 161 28.86 1.15 -14.65
N ALA A 162 28.97 0.82 -15.93
CA ALA A 162 29.00 1.82 -16.99
C ALA A 162 27.69 2.63 -17.08
N MET A 163 26.54 2.00 -16.83
CA MET A 163 25.24 2.70 -16.76
C MET A 163 25.21 3.68 -15.58
N LEU A 164 25.62 3.23 -14.39
CA LEU A 164 25.61 4.06 -13.18
C LEU A 164 26.55 5.27 -13.28
N VAL A 165 27.76 5.08 -13.83
CA VAL A 165 28.69 6.19 -14.08
C VAL A 165 28.09 7.19 -15.06
N ARG A 166 27.46 6.75 -16.16
CA ARG A 166 26.78 7.66 -17.10
C ARG A 166 25.60 8.40 -16.48
N ALA A 167 24.94 7.78 -15.48
CA ALA A 167 23.87 8.39 -14.71
C ALA A 167 24.38 9.34 -13.60
N GLY A 168 25.71 9.52 -13.46
CA GLY A 168 26.32 10.43 -12.48
C GLY A 168 26.59 9.84 -11.10
N TYR A 169 26.47 8.52 -10.94
CA TYR A 169 26.84 7.83 -9.70
C TYR A 169 28.33 7.50 -9.70
N GLU A 170 29.16 8.44 -9.25
CA GLU A 170 30.60 8.25 -9.01
C GLU A 170 30.89 8.22 -7.48
N PRO A 171 31.83 7.41 -6.97
CA PRO A 171 32.68 6.43 -7.63
C PRO A 171 32.10 5.01 -7.49
N PHE A 172 31.91 4.34 -8.62
CA PHE A 172 31.56 2.92 -8.73
C PHE A 172 32.68 2.12 -9.39
#